data_AF-A0A455SJW5-F1
#
_entry.id   AF-A0A455SJW5-F1
#
_cell.length_a   1.000
_cell.length_b   1.000
_cell.length_c   1.000
_cell.angle_alpha   90.00
_cell.angle_beta   90.00
_cell.angle_gamma   90.00
#
_symmetry.space_group_name_H-M   'P 1'
#
loop_
_entity.id
_entity.type
_entity.pdbx_description
1 polymer ?
#
loop_
_entity_poly.entity_id
_entity_poly.type
_entity_poly.pdbx_seq_one_letter_code
_entity_poly.pdbx_strand_id
1 'polypeptide(L)'
;MERTGPINRNEWVTASEAAEIVGTTPHYIRTLAKQYGKLDYYKLNARTSLYYKPQLEELTINRPGRPPRTTHPEKQQQAKWNRWNSIKEQLTRAVDGRGRGIDAGILETVVALNALSLHTVASCEGHLGPNGEDEGTPYPWFEIEADPASLEGLPSGTEIEIRQHLLARAKLQLLLDDFYRSRFVPLDQHLVIQGLVLPGSVPMTRVEPQGAGLQDIRSPEEKRHALVTYQQEMRDFTNFLKERFWKE
;
A
#
# COMPACT_ATOMS: atom_id res chain seq x y z
N MET A 1 8.68 2.37 42.70
CA MET A 1 8.13 3.53 43.45
C MET A 1 8.86 4.81 43.04
N GLU A 2 8.21 5.99 43.07
CA GLU A 2 8.91 7.26 42.80
C GLU A 2 9.80 7.62 44.00
N ARG A 3 11.10 7.83 43.78
CA ARG A 3 12.03 8.25 44.84
C ARG A 3 12.28 9.75 44.81
N THR A 4 12.44 10.34 45.99
CA THR A 4 12.81 11.75 46.21
C THR A 4 14.05 11.82 47.11
N GLY A 5 14.93 12.81 46.88
CA GLY A 5 16.19 12.98 47.62
C GLY A 5 17.47 12.84 46.78
N PRO A 6 18.66 12.95 47.39
CA PRO A 6 19.94 12.86 46.67
C PRO A 6 20.12 11.46 46.06
N ILE A 7 20.53 11.41 44.79
CA ILE A 7 20.79 10.15 44.06
C ILE A 7 22.28 9.95 43.79
N ASN A 8 22.77 8.72 43.97
CA ASN A 8 24.09 8.32 43.50
C ASN A 8 24.03 8.10 41.98
N ARG A 9 24.66 8.97 41.18
CA ARG A 9 24.56 8.92 39.70
C ARG A 9 24.98 7.60 39.08
N ASN A 10 25.79 6.78 39.76
CA ASN A 10 26.25 5.49 39.25
C ASN A 10 25.20 4.37 39.37
N GLU A 11 24.10 4.61 40.10
CA GLU A 11 23.06 3.62 40.38
C GLU A 11 21.75 3.88 39.62
N TRP A 12 21.70 4.94 38.80
CA TRP A 12 20.48 5.36 38.11
C TRP A 12 20.74 5.52 36.62
N VAL A 13 19.93 4.87 35.80
CA VAL A 13 20.10 4.83 34.34
C VAL A 13 18.86 5.37 33.63
N THR A 14 19.02 5.84 32.39
CA THR A 14 17.90 6.27 31.55
C THR A 14 17.00 5.11 31.14
N ALA A 15 15.81 5.41 30.60
CA ALA A 15 14.92 4.38 30.06
C ALA A 15 15.55 3.58 28.91
N SER A 16 16.47 4.18 28.15
CA SER A 16 17.17 3.53 27.04
C SER A 16 18.23 2.57 27.54
N GLU A 17 19.11 3.03 28.43
CA GLU A 17 20.12 2.18 29.05
C GLU A 17 19.49 1.04 29.85
N ALA A 18 18.39 1.31 30.57
CA ALA A 18 17.62 0.28 31.25
C ALA A 18 17.03 -0.76 30.28
N ALA A 19 16.60 -0.33 29.09
CA ALA A 19 16.07 -1.23 28.08
C ALA A 19 17.15 -2.14 27.49
N GLU A 20 18.37 -1.64 27.35
CA GLU A 20 19.54 -2.43 26.92
C GLU A 20 19.94 -3.46 27.98
N ILE A 21 20.01 -3.06 29.25
CA ILE A 21 20.36 -3.96 30.37
C ILE A 21 19.41 -5.16 30.45
N VAL A 22 18.11 -4.95 30.22
CA VAL A 22 17.08 -5.97 30.41
C VAL A 22 16.58 -6.58 29.07
N GLY A 23 17.14 -6.17 27.92
CA GLY A 23 16.73 -6.70 26.61
C GLY A 23 15.26 -6.43 26.24
N THR A 24 14.80 -5.19 26.46
CA THR A 24 13.41 -4.77 26.20
C THR A 24 13.34 -3.40 25.51
N THR A 25 12.19 -2.72 25.57
CA THR A 25 12.01 -1.37 25.01
C THR A 25 11.95 -0.30 26.10
N PRO A 26 12.36 0.95 25.82
CA PRO A 26 12.25 2.05 26.78
C PRO A 26 10.80 2.31 27.22
N HIS A 27 9.83 2.01 26.34
CA HIS A 27 8.41 2.07 26.67
C HIS A 27 8.05 1.05 27.76
N TYR A 28 8.51 -0.20 27.64
CA TYR A 28 8.21 -1.23 28.62
C TYR A 28 8.86 -0.96 29.99
N ILE A 29 10.07 -0.39 30.03
CA ILE A 29 10.70 0.07 31.27
C ILE A 29 9.82 1.11 32.00
N ARG A 30 9.27 2.08 31.25
CA ARG A 30 8.32 3.06 31.81
C ARG A 30 7.08 2.39 32.39
N THR A 31 6.53 1.40 31.69
CA THR A 31 5.35 0.65 32.13
C THR A 31 5.63 -0.16 33.40
N LEU A 32 6.76 -0.86 33.47
CA LEU A 32 7.19 -1.60 34.66
C LEU A 32 7.29 -0.70 35.90
N ALA A 33 7.85 0.50 35.74
CA ALA A 33 7.99 1.43 36.85
C ALA A 33 6.67 2.09 37.27
N LYS A 34 5.90 2.63 36.30
CA LYS A 34 4.72 3.45 36.59
C LYS A 34 3.44 2.66 36.82
N GLN A 35 3.22 1.62 36.01
CA GLN A 35 1.97 0.86 36.03
C GLN A 35 2.08 -0.36 36.94
N TYR A 36 3.21 -1.07 36.89
CA TYR A 36 3.38 -2.29 37.68
C TYR A 36 4.14 -2.09 38.99
N GLY A 37 4.72 -0.90 39.22
CA GLY A 37 5.48 -0.59 40.44
C GLY A 37 6.73 -1.45 40.64
N LYS A 38 7.17 -2.18 39.61
CA LYS A 38 8.26 -3.18 39.67
C LYS A 38 9.66 -2.58 39.64
N LEU A 39 9.76 -1.30 39.30
CA LEU A 39 11.00 -0.56 39.24
C LEU A 39 10.86 0.75 40.00
N ASP A 40 11.88 1.06 40.77
CA ASP A 40 12.07 2.39 41.32
C ASP A 40 12.54 3.34 40.24
N TYR A 41 11.95 4.52 40.24
CA TYR A 41 12.28 5.55 39.29
C TYR A 41 12.43 6.90 40.00
N TYR A 42 13.32 7.72 39.47
CA TYR A 42 13.55 9.09 39.91
C TYR A 42 13.12 10.05 38.81
N LYS A 43 12.19 10.95 39.11
CA LYS A 43 11.69 11.91 38.12
C LYS A 43 12.62 13.13 38.08
N LEU A 44 13.39 13.26 36.99
CA LEU A 44 14.30 14.37 36.79
C LEU A 44 13.57 15.62 36.29
N ASN A 45 12.62 15.45 35.38
CA ASN A 45 11.74 16.50 34.88
C ASN A 45 10.44 15.90 34.30
N ALA A 46 9.59 16.73 33.70
CA ALA A 46 8.31 16.29 33.13
C ALA A 46 8.44 15.18 32.07
N ARG A 47 9.57 15.09 31.37
CA ARG A 47 9.80 14.15 30.24
C ARG A 47 10.83 13.07 30.54
N THR A 48 11.61 13.21 31.62
CA THR A 48 12.77 12.37 31.89
C THR A 48 12.65 11.73 33.27
N SER A 49 12.79 10.41 33.31
CA SER A 49 12.91 9.63 34.53
C SER A 49 14.12 8.73 34.43
N LEU A 50 14.80 8.53 35.56
CA LEU A 50 15.88 7.57 35.73
C LEU A 50 15.35 6.34 36.47
N TYR A 51 16.00 5.19 36.29
CA TYR A 51 15.57 3.89 36.81
C TYR A 51 16.69 3.27 37.62
N TYR A 52 16.33 2.65 38.74
CA TYR A 52 17.31 2.11 39.68
C TYR A 52 17.98 0.85 39.11
N LYS A 53 19.28 0.95 38.87
CA LYS A 53 20.08 -0.06 38.14
C LYS A 53 20.11 -1.44 38.84
N PRO A 54 20.30 -1.56 40.17
CA PRO A 54 20.33 -2.86 40.83
C PRO A 54 19.03 -3.68 40.63
N GLN A 55 17.88 -3.02 40.60
CA GLN A 55 16.60 -3.70 40.34
C GLN A 55 16.45 -4.21 38.91
N LEU A 56 17.20 -3.64 37.95
CA LEU A 56 17.18 -4.08 36.56
C LEU A 56 18.02 -5.35 36.36
N GLU A 57 19.13 -5.48 37.08
CA GLU A 57 20.03 -6.64 37.03
C GLU A 57 19.38 -7.90 37.63
N GLU A 58 18.48 -7.72 38.60
CA GLU A 58 17.69 -8.80 39.21
C GLU A 58 16.37 -9.09 38.45
N LEU A 59 16.01 -8.26 37.46
CA LEU A 59 14.72 -8.33 36.81
C LEU A 59 14.65 -9.47 35.80
N THR A 60 14.01 -10.57 36.18
CA THR A 60 13.63 -11.63 35.21
C THR A 60 12.39 -11.20 34.44
N ILE A 61 12.52 -10.80 33.17
CA ILE A 61 11.36 -10.57 32.28
C ILE A 61 10.82 -11.92 31.84
N ASN A 62 9.95 -12.52 32.66
CA ASN A 62 8.91 -13.39 32.13
C ASN A 62 7.97 -12.48 31.34
N ARG A 63 8.12 -12.45 30.01
CA ARG A 63 7.10 -11.87 29.15
C ARG A 63 5.87 -12.77 29.31
N PRO A 64 4.76 -12.40 29.99
CA PRO A 64 3.49 -12.89 29.51
C PRO A 64 3.49 -12.43 28.05
N GLY A 65 3.59 -13.38 27.11
CA GLY A 65 3.47 -13.05 25.70
C GLY A 65 2.30 -12.11 25.61
N ARG A 66 2.51 -10.91 25.04
CA ARG A 66 1.39 -10.02 24.73
C ARG A 66 0.35 -10.95 24.13
N PRO A 67 -0.86 -11.10 24.73
CA PRO A 67 -1.86 -11.94 24.09
C PRO A 67 -1.90 -11.41 22.66
N PRO A 68 -1.69 -12.27 21.65
CA PRO A 68 -1.67 -11.81 20.26
C PRO A 68 -2.88 -10.92 20.14
N ARG A 69 -2.67 -9.68 19.67
CA ARG A 69 -3.75 -8.69 19.55
C ARG A 69 -4.89 -9.47 18.91
N THR A 70 -5.95 -9.76 19.67
CA THR A 70 -7.06 -10.59 19.21
C THR A 70 -7.82 -9.74 18.23
N THR A 71 -7.25 -9.57 17.06
CA THR A 71 -7.98 -9.18 15.90
C THR A 71 -8.85 -10.38 15.60
N HIS A 72 -10.08 -10.34 16.12
CA HIS A 72 -11.09 -11.31 15.75
C HIS A 72 -11.07 -11.39 14.22
N PRO A 73 -10.72 -12.55 13.63
CA PRO A 73 -10.62 -12.69 12.17
C PRO A 73 -11.89 -12.21 11.47
N GLU A 74 -13.05 -12.44 12.11
CA GLU A 74 -14.36 -11.92 11.69
C GLU A 74 -14.41 -10.38 11.62
N LYS A 75 -13.86 -9.66 12.60
CA LYS A 75 -13.82 -8.19 12.59
C LYS A 75 -12.85 -7.66 11.53
N GLN A 76 -11.73 -8.33 11.29
CA GLN A 76 -10.83 -7.96 10.19
C GLN A 76 -11.48 -8.20 8.83
N GLN A 77 -12.11 -9.36 8.65
CA GLN A 77 -12.82 -9.71 7.42
C GLN A 77 -13.96 -8.74 7.13
N GLN A 78 -14.73 -8.37 8.16
CA GLN A 78 -15.77 -7.36 8.05
C GLN A 78 -15.20 -5.99 7.68
N ALA A 79 -14.07 -5.58 8.27
CA ALA A 79 -13.42 -4.32 7.92
C ALA A 79 -12.94 -4.30 6.46
N LYS A 80 -12.35 -5.40 5.97
CA LYS A 80 -11.98 -5.55 4.55
C LYS A 80 -13.20 -5.49 3.63
N TRP A 81 -14.28 -6.18 4.01
CA TRP A 81 -15.54 -6.19 3.26
C TRP A 81 -16.14 -4.78 3.18
N ASN A 82 -16.17 -4.06 4.30
CA ASN A 82 -16.64 -2.67 4.34
C ASN A 82 -15.77 -1.76 3.46
N ARG A 83 -14.44 -1.90 3.52
CA ARG A 83 -13.51 -1.15 2.67
C ARG A 83 -13.76 -1.42 1.19
N TRP A 84 -13.83 -2.69 0.81
CA TRP A 84 -14.09 -3.11 -0.58
C TRP A 84 -15.38 -2.50 -1.13
N ASN A 85 -16.48 -2.62 -0.38
CA ASN A 85 -17.77 -2.12 -0.83
C ASN A 85 -17.84 -0.60 -0.87
N SER A 86 -17.23 0.09 0.10
CA SER A 86 -17.15 1.54 0.08
C SER A 86 -16.41 2.06 -1.15
N ILE A 87 -15.28 1.43 -1.51
CA ILE A 87 -14.51 1.77 -2.71
C ILE A 87 -15.32 1.47 -3.97
N LYS A 88 -15.96 0.29 -4.03
CA LYS A 88 -16.78 -0.11 -5.18
C LYS A 88 -17.96 0.83 -5.41
N GLU A 89 -18.67 1.20 -4.36
CA GLU A 89 -19.79 2.14 -4.42
C GLU A 89 -19.34 3.52 -4.89
N GLN A 90 -18.21 4.02 -4.36
CA GLN A 90 -17.62 5.29 -4.79
C GLN A 90 -17.26 5.26 -6.29
N LEU A 91 -16.54 4.24 -6.74
CA LEU A 91 -16.06 4.12 -8.12
C LEU A 91 -17.20 3.86 -9.13
N THR A 92 -18.25 3.16 -8.72
CA THR A 92 -19.44 2.93 -9.57
C THR A 92 -20.19 4.25 -9.86
N ARG A 93 -20.11 5.21 -8.94
CA ARG A 93 -20.70 6.55 -9.10
C ARG A 93 -19.74 7.56 -9.74
N ALA A 94 -18.46 7.20 -9.90
CA ALA A 94 -17.48 8.08 -10.51
C ALA A 94 -17.79 8.23 -11.99
N VAL A 95 -17.71 9.47 -12.49
CA VAL A 95 -17.83 9.81 -13.90
C VAL A 95 -16.67 10.71 -14.31
N ASP A 96 -16.25 10.59 -15.56
CA ASP A 96 -15.24 11.45 -16.15
C ASP A 96 -15.80 12.85 -16.46
N GLY A 97 -14.96 13.74 -17.01
CA GLY A 97 -15.37 15.08 -17.43
C GLY A 97 -16.42 15.13 -18.55
N ARG A 98 -16.76 13.98 -19.15
CA ARG A 98 -17.80 13.81 -20.16
C ARG A 98 -19.06 13.14 -19.60
N GLY A 99 -19.11 12.86 -18.30
CA GLY A 99 -20.22 12.18 -17.64
C GLY A 99 -20.25 10.66 -17.86
N ARG A 100 -19.17 10.05 -18.37
CA ARG A 100 -19.08 8.60 -18.57
C ARG A 100 -18.51 7.92 -17.33
N GLY A 101 -19.16 6.85 -16.89
CA GLY A 101 -18.66 6.02 -15.80
C GLY A 101 -17.48 5.14 -16.21
N ILE A 102 -16.90 4.45 -15.23
CA ILE A 102 -15.87 3.44 -15.48
C ILE A 102 -16.50 2.23 -16.17
N ASP A 103 -15.83 1.71 -17.21
CA ASP A 103 -16.31 0.56 -17.96
C ASP A 103 -16.47 -0.68 -17.07
N ALA A 104 -17.55 -1.44 -17.28
CA ALA A 104 -17.91 -2.56 -16.42
C ALA A 104 -16.84 -3.67 -16.42
N GLY A 105 -16.15 -3.89 -17.55
CA GLY A 105 -15.12 -4.92 -17.70
C GLY A 105 -13.81 -4.61 -16.99
N ILE A 106 -13.55 -3.36 -16.60
CA ILE A 106 -12.34 -2.96 -15.86
C ILE A 106 -12.62 -2.43 -14.44
N LEU A 107 -13.87 -2.13 -14.10
CA LEU A 107 -14.27 -1.58 -12.79
C LEU A 107 -13.70 -2.38 -11.60
N GLU A 108 -13.80 -3.70 -11.62
CA GLU A 108 -13.27 -4.54 -10.51
C GLU A 108 -11.74 -4.45 -10.39
N THR A 109 -11.01 -4.23 -11.48
CA THR A 109 -9.57 -3.95 -11.46
C THR A 109 -9.29 -2.66 -10.72
N VAL A 110 -10.03 -1.60 -11.05
CA VAL A 110 -9.90 -0.29 -10.41
C VAL A 110 -10.22 -0.39 -8.92
N VAL A 111 -11.27 -1.12 -8.55
CA VAL A 111 -11.63 -1.39 -7.15
C VAL A 111 -10.49 -2.12 -6.42
N ALA A 112 -9.95 -3.19 -7.01
CA ALA A 112 -8.89 -3.97 -6.40
C ALA A 112 -7.60 -3.15 -6.18
N LEU A 113 -7.22 -2.33 -7.17
CA LEU A 113 -6.07 -1.42 -7.06
C LEU A 113 -6.24 -0.44 -5.90
N ASN A 114 -7.38 0.26 -5.80
CA ASN A 114 -7.63 1.20 -4.71
C ASN A 114 -7.75 0.50 -3.34
N ALA A 115 -8.32 -0.71 -3.31
CA ALA A 115 -8.38 -1.54 -2.10
C ALA A 115 -6.98 -1.95 -1.62
N LEU A 116 -6.03 -2.09 -2.54
CA LEU A 116 -4.61 -2.29 -2.26
C LEU A 116 -3.84 -0.97 -2.09
N SER A 117 -4.49 0.18 -1.96
CA SER A 117 -3.85 1.50 -1.85
C SER A 117 -2.93 1.82 -3.03
N LEU A 118 -3.40 1.55 -4.25
CA LEU A 118 -2.88 2.10 -5.50
C LEU A 118 -3.97 2.99 -6.08
N HIS A 119 -3.75 4.30 -6.03
CA HIS A 119 -4.75 5.28 -6.44
C HIS A 119 -4.82 5.33 -7.97
N THR A 120 -6.00 4.99 -8.51
CA THR A 120 -6.25 5.05 -9.95
C THR A 120 -6.83 6.39 -10.35
N VAL A 121 -6.31 6.98 -11.43
CA VAL A 121 -6.76 8.28 -11.93
C VAL A 121 -7.55 8.18 -13.25
N ALA A 122 -7.30 7.15 -14.04
CA ALA A 122 -8.02 6.88 -15.28
C ALA A 122 -7.94 5.39 -15.67
N SER A 123 -8.90 4.93 -16.47
CA SER A 123 -8.91 3.56 -17.00
C SER A 123 -9.82 3.44 -18.23
N CYS A 124 -9.58 2.44 -19.05
CA CYS A 124 -10.48 2.00 -20.14
C CYS A 124 -10.40 0.48 -20.30
N GLU A 125 -11.51 -0.19 -20.58
CA GLU A 125 -11.50 -1.64 -20.87
C GLU A 125 -11.05 -1.97 -22.31
N GLY A 126 -10.96 -0.95 -23.15
CA GLY A 126 -10.61 -1.02 -24.56
C GLY A 126 -11.77 -1.46 -25.45
N HIS A 127 -11.98 -0.73 -26.54
CA HIS A 127 -13.12 -0.94 -27.44
C HIS A 127 -12.72 -0.88 -28.91
N LEU A 128 -13.46 -1.62 -29.72
CA LEU A 128 -13.43 -1.58 -31.17
C LEU A 128 -14.85 -1.38 -31.66
N GLY A 129 -14.99 -0.58 -32.72
CA GLY A 129 -16.24 -0.44 -33.44
C GLY A 129 -16.64 -1.73 -34.17
N PRO A 130 -17.86 -1.78 -34.73
CA PRO A 130 -18.42 -2.98 -35.34
C PRO A 130 -17.56 -3.54 -36.49
N ASN A 131 -16.86 -2.68 -37.23
CA ASN A 131 -16.00 -3.06 -38.35
C ASN A 131 -14.53 -3.24 -37.95
N GLY A 132 -14.20 -3.11 -36.66
CA GLY A 132 -12.83 -3.21 -36.14
C GLY A 132 -12.03 -1.91 -36.26
N GLU A 133 -12.71 -0.79 -36.49
CA GLU A 133 -12.21 0.56 -36.29
C GLU A 133 -11.98 0.85 -34.81
N ASP A 134 -11.03 1.73 -34.50
CA ASP A 134 -10.74 2.08 -33.11
C ASP A 134 -11.85 2.98 -32.55
N GLU A 135 -12.46 2.55 -31.44
CA GLU A 135 -13.41 3.36 -30.67
C GLU A 135 -12.75 3.70 -29.33
N GLY A 136 -11.86 4.70 -29.35
CA GLY A 136 -10.94 4.93 -28.23
C GLY A 136 -9.69 4.08 -28.37
N THR A 137 -9.20 3.48 -27.27
CA THR A 137 -8.03 2.61 -27.30
C THR A 137 -8.45 1.16 -27.54
N PRO A 138 -7.90 0.44 -28.54
CA PRO A 138 -8.26 -0.96 -28.84
C PRO A 138 -7.59 -1.98 -27.90
N TYR A 139 -7.42 -1.62 -26.62
CA TYR A 139 -6.80 -2.42 -25.56
C TYR A 139 -7.16 -1.85 -24.18
N PRO A 140 -7.22 -2.69 -23.13
CA PRO A 140 -7.44 -2.25 -21.77
C PRO A 140 -6.21 -1.55 -21.21
N TRP A 141 -6.43 -0.52 -20.38
CA TRP A 141 -5.37 0.16 -19.65
C TRP A 141 -5.90 0.83 -18.39
N PHE A 142 -4.99 1.11 -17.46
CA PHE A 142 -5.26 1.98 -16.32
C PHE A 142 -4.06 2.85 -15.99
N GLU A 143 -4.30 3.96 -15.33
CA GLU A 143 -3.29 4.88 -14.85
C GLU A 143 -3.39 5.02 -13.34
N ILE A 144 -2.23 5.01 -12.69
CA ILE A 144 -2.10 5.27 -11.26
C ILE A 144 -1.23 6.49 -11.00
N GLU A 145 -1.52 7.12 -9.88
CA GLU A 145 -0.71 8.19 -9.31
C GLU A 145 -0.45 7.94 -7.82
N ALA A 146 0.29 8.84 -7.19
CA ALA A 146 0.38 8.87 -5.74
C ALA A 146 -1.02 9.07 -5.13
N ASP A 147 -1.20 8.58 -3.91
CA ASP A 147 -2.42 8.85 -3.15
C ASP A 147 -2.53 10.37 -2.92
N PRO A 148 -3.66 11.03 -3.24
CA PRO A 148 -3.83 12.46 -3.01
C PRO A 148 -3.55 12.87 -1.56
N ALA A 149 -3.86 12.01 -0.58
CA ALA A 149 -3.55 12.28 0.82
C ALA A 149 -2.05 12.31 1.11
N SER A 150 -1.24 11.59 0.32
CA SER A 150 0.23 11.64 0.42
C SER A 150 0.84 12.88 -0.24
N LEU A 151 0.06 13.59 -1.07
CA LEU A 151 0.46 14.81 -1.75
C LEU A 151 -0.01 16.08 -1.03
N GLU A 152 -0.93 15.95 -0.06
CA GLU A 152 -1.53 17.09 0.63
C GLU A 152 -0.47 17.99 1.28
N GLY A 153 -0.47 19.27 0.92
CA GLY A 153 0.48 20.27 1.41
C GLY A 153 1.89 20.20 0.79
N LEU A 154 2.14 19.26 -0.14
CA LEU A 154 3.39 19.24 -0.89
C LEU A 154 3.37 20.26 -2.05
N PRO A 155 4.48 20.96 -2.31
CA PRO A 155 4.62 21.76 -3.51
C PRO A 155 4.68 20.86 -4.75
N SER A 156 3.92 21.21 -5.79
CA SER A 156 3.92 20.47 -7.06
C SER A 156 5.22 20.69 -7.85
N GLY A 157 5.58 19.70 -8.67
CA GLY A 157 6.81 19.60 -9.43
C GLY A 157 8.05 19.26 -8.59
N THR A 158 7.92 18.97 -7.30
CA THR A 158 9.07 18.78 -6.41
C THR A 158 9.51 17.33 -6.27
N GLU A 159 10.78 17.12 -5.90
CA GLU A 159 11.33 15.79 -5.66
C GLU A 159 10.53 14.98 -4.63
N ILE A 160 9.90 15.65 -3.66
CA ILE A 160 9.09 14.99 -2.61
C ILE A 160 7.78 14.45 -3.18
N GLU A 161 7.08 15.22 -4.00
CA GLU A 161 5.88 14.76 -4.72
C GLU A 161 6.24 13.62 -5.69
N ILE A 162 7.28 13.81 -6.51
CA ILE A 162 7.79 12.81 -7.46
C ILE A 162 8.12 11.49 -6.76
N ARG A 163 8.70 11.56 -5.55
CA ARG A 163 8.98 10.38 -4.74
C ARG A 163 7.69 9.60 -4.40
N GLN A 164 6.57 10.26 -4.13
CA GLN A 164 5.30 9.57 -3.85
C GLN A 164 4.79 8.81 -5.09
N HIS A 165 4.86 9.43 -6.28
CA HIS A 165 4.48 8.75 -7.52
C HIS A 165 5.40 7.54 -7.81
N LEU A 166 6.70 7.67 -7.56
CA LEU A 166 7.65 6.56 -7.69
C LEU A 166 7.38 5.44 -6.69
N LEU A 167 6.95 5.74 -5.46
CA LEU A 167 6.57 4.72 -4.48
C LEU A 167 5.32 3.94 -4.91
N ALA A 168 4.32 4.64 -5.46
CA ALA A 168 3.13 3.99 -6.03
C ALA A 168 3.51 3.09 -7.23
N ARG A 169 4.34 3.59 -8.14
CA ARG A 169 4.87 2.83 -9.28
C ARG A 169 5.67 1.59 -8.84
N ALA A 170 6.55 1.73 -7.86
CA ALA A 170 7.35 0.61 -7.34
C ALA A 170 6.46 -0.48 -6.72
N LYS A 171 5.41 -0.10 -6.00
CA LYS A 171 4.44 -1.05 -5.45
C LYS A 171 3.68 -1.79 -6.56
N LEU A 172 3.27 -1.10 -7.62
CA LEU A 172 2.64 -1.72 -8.78
C LEU A 172 3.58 -2.68 -9.50
N GLN A 173 4.87 -2.31 -9.64
CA GLN A 173 5.88 -3.19 -10.22
C GLN A 173 6.02 -4.49 -9.43
N LEU A 174 6.07 -4.42 -8.09
CA LEU A 174 6.12 -5.63 -7.26
C LEU A 174 4.88 -6.54 -7.45
N LEU A 175 3.71 -5.96 -7.67
CA LEU A 175 2.49 -6.74 -7.96
C LEU A 175 2.56 -7.40 -9.34
N LEU A 176 3.06 -6.72 -10.36
CA LEU A 176 3.26 -7.30 -11.69
C LEU A 176 4.34 -8.39 -11.68
N ASP A 177 5.45 -8.17 -10.97
CA ASP A 177 6.51 -9.17 -10.80
C ASP A 177 5.96 -10.45 -10.14
N ASP A 178 5.15 -10.29 -9.08
CA ASP A 178 4.51 -11.43 -8.41
C ASP A 178 3.45 -12.10 -9.29
N PHE A 179 2.68 -11.33 -10.06
CA PHE A 179 1.70 -11.86 -11.00
C PHE A 179 2.37 -12.74 -12.06
N TYR A 180 3.50 -12.28 -12.63
CA TYR A 180 4.21 -12.99 -13.69
C TYR A 180 5.21 -14.04 -13.21
N ARG A 181 5.53 -14.11 -11.91
CA ARG A 181 6.59 -14.97 -11.32
C ARG A 181 6.56 -16.43 -11.78
N SER A 182 5.36 -16.99 -11.97
CA SER A 182 5.17 -18.39 -12.40
C SER A 182 4.17 -18.52 -13.55
N ARG A 183 3.93 -17.43 -14.30
CA ARG A 183 3.04 -17.43 -15.47
C ARG A 183 3.88 -17.45 -16.74
N PHE A 184 3.46 -18.23 -17.73
CA PHE A 184 4.02 -18.19 -19.07
C PHE A 184 2.97 -17.63 -20.02
N VAL A 185 3.16 -16.38 -20.43
CA VAL A 185 2.28 -15.66 -21.36
C VAL A 185 3.15 -15.03 -22.45
N PRO A 186 2.64 -14.89 -23.68
CA PRO A 186 3.38 -14.19 -24.73
C PRO A 186 3.67 -12.74 -24.33
N LEU A 187 4.85 -12.22 -24.71
CA LEU A 187 5.24 -10.84 -24.41
C LEU A 187 4.18 -9.83 -24.84
N ASP A 188 3.58 -10.04 -26.01
CA ASP A 188 2.49 -9.22 -26.55
C ASP A 188 1.35 -8.95 -25.54
N GLN A 189 1.06 -9.95 -24.69
CA GLN A 189 -0.03 -9.92 -23.72
C GLN A 189 0.40 -9.36 -22.36
N HIS A 190 1.71 -9.33 -22.06
CA HIS A 190 2.21 -8.89 -20.76
C HIS A 190 1.77 -7.46 -20.45
N LEU A 191 1.18 -7.26 -19.27
CA LEU A 191 0.90 -5.94 -18.74
C LEU A 191 2.22 -5.28 -18.32
N VAL A 192 2.56 -4.17 -18.97
CA VAL A 192 3.80 -3.43 -18.75
C VAL A 192 3.51 -2.03 -18.26
N ILE A 193 4.45 -1.47 -17.49
CA ILE A 193 4.34 -0.10 -16.99
C ILE A 193 4.98 0.86 -18.00
N GLN A 194 4.15 1.71 -18.60
CA GLN A 194 4.54 2.81 -19.47
C GLN A 194 4.63 4.15 -18.71
N GLY A 195 5.16 5.15 -19.40
CA GLY A 195 5.30 6.51 -18.89
C GLY A 195 6.50 6.72 -17.99
N LEU A 196 6.83 8.00 -17.79
CA LEU A 196 7.93 8.47 -16.99
C LEU A 196 7.41 9.27 -15.81
N VAL A 197 8.11 9.17 -14.68
CA VAL A 197 7.85 9.96 -13.47
C VAL A 197 9.10 10.79 -13.22
N LEU A 198 9.08 12.04 -13.68
CA LEU A 198 10.23 12.95 -13.68
C LEU A 198 9.84 14.30 -13.07
N PRO A 199 10.75 14.97 -12.33
CA PRO A 199 10.52 16.34 -11.86
C PRO A 199 10.15 17.29 -13.01
N GLY A 200 9.14 18.13 -12.78
CA GLY A 200 8.65 19.11 -13.76
C GLY A 200 7.81 18.55 -14.91
N SER A 201 7.50 17.25 -14.91
CA SER A 201 6.56 16.62 -15.86
C SER A 201 5.32 16.12 -15.14
N VAL A 202 4.18 16.04 -15.83
CA VAL A 202 3.00 15.34 -15.29
C VAL A 202 3.39 13.87 -15.08
N PRO A 203 3.30 13.34 -13.86
CA PRO A 203 3.73 11.98 -13.57
C PRO A 203 2.78 10.99 -14.26
N MET A 204 3.35 10.07 -15.05
CA MET A 204 2.56 9.08 -15.76
C MET A 204 3.01 7.67 -15.40
N THR A 205 2.12 6.91 -14.77
CA THR A 205 2.29 5.46 -14.55
C THR A 205 1.08 4.76 -15.14
N ARG A 206 1.20 4.39 -16.41
CA ARG A 206 0.16 3.70 -17.17
C ARG A 206 0.50 2.22 -17.27
N VAL A 207 -0.49 1.36 -17.12
CA VAL A 207 -0.36 -0.08 -17.38
C VAL A 207 -1.26 -0.46 -18.53
N GLU A 208 -0.67 -1.16 -19.49
CA GLU A 208 -1.31 -1.67 -20.69
C GLU A 208 -0.55 -2.90 -21.20
N PRO A 209 -1.16 -3.72 -22.07
CA PRO A 209 -0.46 -4.82 -22.75
C PRO A 209 0.76 -4.31 -23.53
N GLN A 210 1.86 -5.05 -23.53
CA GLN A 210 3.07 -4.66 -24.24
C GLN A 210 2.83 -4.50 -25.75
N GLY A 211 1.95 -5.31 -26.31
CA GLY A 211 1.53 -5.22 -27.71
C GLY A 211 0.44 -4.17 -27.97
N ALA A 212 0.11 -3.30 -27.02
CA ALA A 212 -0.94 -2.28 -27.18
C ALA A 212 -0.70 -1.42 -28.43
N GLY A 213 0.51 -0.88 -28.59
CA GLY A 213 0.89 -0.07 -29.76
C GLY A 213 0.98 -0.86 -31.08
N LEU A 214 0.98 -2.19 -31.03
CA LEU A 214 0.94 -3.02 -32.24
C LEU A 214 -0.48 -3.16 -32.82
N GLN A 215 -1.52 -2.72 -32.10
CA GLN A 215 -2.88 -2.71 -32.64
C GLN A 215 -2.96 -1.87 -33.93
N ASP A 216 -2.25 -0.74 -34.01
CA ASP A 216 -2.31 0.17 -35.16
C ASP A 216 -1.91 -0.46 -36.50
N ILE A 217 -1.12 -1.54 -36.47
CA ILE A 217 -0.64 -2.25 -37.67
C ILE A 217 -1.36 -3.57 -37.91
N ARG A 218 -2.28 -3.97 -37.03
CA ARG A 218 -3.04 -5.22 -37.16
C ARG A 218 -4.25 -5.06 -38.06
N SER A 219 -4.61 -6.14 -38.74
CA SER A 219 -5.89 -6.23 -39.43
C SER A 219 -7.07 -6.15 -38.44
N PRO A 220 -8.29 -5.80 -38.88
CA PRO A 220 -9.47 -5.78 -38.01
C PRO A 220 -9.77 -7.11 -37.31
N GLU A 221 -9.40 -8.25 -37.89
CA GLU A 221 -9.58 -9.57 -37.26
C GLU A 221 -8.54 -9.78 -36.15
N GLU A 222 -7.27 -9.49 -36.44
CA GLU A 222 -6.19 -9.56 -35.45
C GLU A 222 -6.42 -8.58 -34.29
N LYS A 223 -6.92 -7.37 -34.57
CA LYS A 223 -7.29 -6.39 -33.54
C LYS A 223 -8.31 -6.95 -32.56
N ARG A 224 -9.39 -7.56 -33.07
CA ARG A 224 -10.45 -8.16 -32.25
C ARG A 224 -9.90 -9.33 -31.44
N HIS A 225 -9.09 -10.19 -32.05
CA HIS A 225 -8.49 -11.31 -31.34
C HIS A 225 -7.59 -10.83 -30.20
N ALA A 226 -6.68 -9.89 -30.48
CA ALA A 226 -5.78 -9.34 -29.48
C ALA A 226 -6.52 -8.60 -28.37
N LEU A 227 -7.57 -7.82 -28.67
CA LEU A 227 -8.37 -7.13 -27.66
C LEU A 227 -8.98 -8.13 -26.66
N VAL A 228 -9.56 -9.22 -27.15
CA VAL A 228 -10.13 -10.27 -26.29
C VAL A 228 -9.06 -10.86 -25.38
N THR A 229 -7.88 -11.14 -25.92
CA THR A 229 -6.74 -11.67 -25.17
C THR A 229 -6.24 -10.68 -24.12
N TYR A 230 -6.10 -9.41 -24.46
CA TYR A 230 -5.66 -8.37 -23.54
C TYR A 230 -6.66 -8.14 -22.41
N GLN A 231 -7.96 -8.13 -22.73
CA GLN A 231 -9.01 -8.04 -21.72
C GLN A 231 -9.00 -9.26 -20.79
N GLN A 232 -8.68 -10.46 -21.32
CA GLN A 232 -8.54 -11.64 -20.49
C GLN A 232 -7.35 -11.54 -19.54
N GLU A 233 -6.19 -11.08 -20.01
CA GLU A 233 -5.02 -10.90 -19.14
C GLU A 233 -5.28 -9.83 -18.06
N MET A 234 -5.99 -8.75 -18.40
CA MET A 234 -6.44 -7.76 -17.41
C MET A 234 -7.36 -8.39 -16.36
N ARG A 235 -8.32 -9.25 -16.75
CA ARG A 235 -9.20 -9.98 -15.83
C ARG A 235 -8.43 -10.95 -14.93
N ASP A 236 -7.43 -11.63 -15.47
CA ASP A 236 -6.56 -12.52 -14.71
C ASP A 236 -5.77 -11.73 -13.66
N PHE A 237 -5.26 -10.55 -14.04
CA PHE A 237 -4.61 -9.64 -13.10
C PHE A 237 -5.60 -9.12 -12.03
N THR A 238 -6.85 -8.80 -12.40
CA THR A 238 -7.91 -8.44 -11.43
C THR A 238 -8.08 -9.53 -10.37
N ASN A 239 -8.16 -10.80 -10.79
CA ASN A 239 -8.33 -11.92 -9.89
C ASN A 239 -7.13 -12.08 -8.94
N PHE A 240 -5.91 -11.92 -9.47
CA PHE A 240 -4.69 -11.90 -8.66
C PHE A 240 -4.72 -10.80 -7.59
N LEU A 241 -5.10 -9.57 -7.96
CA LEU A 241 -5.20 -8.45 -7.00
C LEU A 241 -6.26 -8.71 -5.92
N LYS A 242 -7.41 -9.28 -6.31
CA LYS A 242 -8.48 -9.66 -5.38
C LYS A 242 -7.99 -10.71 -4.39
N GLU A 243 -7.36 -11.77 -4.88
CA GLU A 243 -6.79 -12.79 -4.01
C GLU A 243 -5.80 -12.20 -3.01
N ARG A 244 -4.95 -11.28 -3.45
CA ARG A 244 -4.00 -10.60 -2.58
C ARG A 244 -4.68 -9.81 -1.47
N PHE A 245 -5.67 -8.98 -1.84
CA PHE A 245 -6.44 -8.19 -0.87
C PHE A 245 -7.16 -9.07 0.17
N TRP A 246 -7.74 -10.20 -0.25
CA TRP A 246 -8.46 -11.08 0.67
C TRP A 246 -7.53 -11.93 1.54
N LYS A 247 -6.35 -12.33 1.04
CA LYS A 247 -5.34 -13.11 1.79
C LYS A 247 -4.55 -12.30 2.82
N GLU A 248 -4.25 -11.01 2.56
CA GLU A 248 -3.41 -10.14 3.43
C GLU A 248 -4.11 -9.61 4.69
#